data_AF-A0AA41E3B3-F1
#
_entry.id   AF-A0AA41E3B3-F1
#
_cell.length_a   1.000
_cell.length_b   1.000
_cell.length_c   1.000
_cell.angle_alpha   90.00
_cell.angle_beta   90.00
_cell.angle_gamma   90.00
#
_symmetry.space_group_name_H-M   'P 1'
#
loop_
_entity.id
_entity.type
_entity.pdbx_description
1 polymer ?
#
loop_
_entity_poly.entity_id
_entity_poly.type
_entity_poly.pdbx_seq_one_letter_code
_entity_poly.pdbx_strand_id
1 'polypeptide(L)'
;MDQRYNAMSLPEQLALRRQAIDDVLAHPEWPLRESVRHLKKTMRLTSAEMAKLAGVSTKTIQDIEQGRSDGTVQTMNRIFGMLGLKLGVVRRAPQ
;
A
#
# COMPACT_ATOMS: atom_id res chain seq x y z
N MET A 1 18.04 -9.99 21.03
CA MET A 1 16.95 -10.72 20.34
C MET A 1 17.45 -11.03 18.95
N ASP A 2 18.06 -12.19 18.80
CA ASP A 2 18.57 -12.70 17.54
C ASP A 2 17.43 -13.40 16.79
N GLN A 3 16.99 -12.81 15.70
CA GLN A 3 16.53 -13.57 14.54
C GLN A 3 17.08 -12.87 13.30
N ARG A 4 17.95 -13.60 12.61
CA ARG A 4 18.53 -13.29 11.31
C ARG A 4 17.39 -12.94 10.35
N TYR A 5 17.13 -11.66 10.13
CA TYR A 5 16.32 -11.21 9.00
C TYR A 5 17.10 -11.59 7.75
N ASN A 6 16.84 -12.79 7.23
CA ASN A 6 17.33 -13.17 5.92
C ASN A 6 16.67 -12.15 4.97
N ALA A 7 17.47 -11.20 4.49
CA ALA A 7 16.98 -10.19 3.56
C ALA A 7 16.32 -10.95 2.41
N MET A 8 15.03 -10.70 2.19
CA MET A 8 14.28 -11.36 1.13
C MET A 8 15.05 -11.26 -0.18
N SER A 9 15.17 -12.35 -0.92
CA SER A 9 15.84 -12.29 -2.21
C SER A 9 15.08 -11.34 -3.14
N LEU A 10 15.80 -10.71 -4.08
CA LEU A 10 15.17 -9.81 -5.05
C LEU A 10 14.00 -10.47 -5.82
N PRO A 11 14.10 -11.75 -6.27
CA PRO A 11 12.98 -12.43 -6.90
C PRO A 11 11.74 -12.55 -5.99
N GLU A 12 11.92 -12.87 -4.71
CA GLU A 12 10.81 -12.96 -3.76
C GLU A 12 10.16 -11.60 -3.51
N GLN A 13 10.96 -10.53 -3.39
CA GLN A 13 10.44 -9.17 -3.23
C GLN A 13 9.59 -8.75 -4.43
N LEU A 14 10.06 -9.06 -5.65
CA LEU A 14 9.32 -8.78 -6.88
C LEU A 14 8.02 -9.59 -6.97
N ALA A 15 8.04 -10.85 -6.55
CA ALA A 15 6.85 -11.71 -6.49
C ALA A 15 5.80 -11.14 -5.53
N LEU A 16 6.20 -10.74 -4.31
CA LEU A 16 5.29 -10.11 -3.34
C LEU A 16 4.73 -8.78 -3.84
N ARG A 17 5.56 -7.97 -4.50
CA ARG A 17 5.12 -6.70 -5.09
C ARG A 17 4.05 -6.93 -6.15
N ARG A 18 4.24 -7.93 -7.02
CA ARG A 18 3.27 -8.29 -8.05
C ARG A 18 1.96 -8.78 -7.43
N GLN A 19 2.04 -9.71 -6.47
CA GLN A 19 0.87 -10.21 -5.76
C GLN A 19 0.07 -9.07 -5.11
N ALA A 20 0.75 -8.16 -4.41
CA ALA A 20 0.11 -7.03 -3.74
C ALA A 20 -0.66 -6.13 -4.72
N ILE A 21 -0.09 -5.87 -5.90
CA ILE A 21 -0.74 -5.08 -6.95
C ILE A 21 -1.94 -5.83 -7.51
N ASP A 22 -1.77 -7.10 -7.86
CA ASP A 22 -2.82 -7.92 -8.46
C ASP A 22 -4.02 -8.03 -7.51
N ASP A 23 -3.79 -8.24 -6.20
CA ASP A 23 -4.85 -8.28 -5.18
C ASP A 23 -5.62 -6.95 -5.10
N VAL A 24 -4.92 -5.82 -5.04
CA VAL A 24 -5.58 -4.50 -4.96
C VAL A 24 -6.43 -4.23 -6.20
N LEU A 25 -5.96 -4.61 -7.39
CA LEU A 25 -6.71 -4.43 -8.63
C LEU A 25 -7.89 -5.39 -8.76
N ALA A 26 -7.80 -6.58 -8.17
CA ALA A 26 -8.89 -7.54 -8.11
C ALA A 26 -10.02 -7.14 -7.15
N HIS A 27 -9.75 -6.21 -6.23
CA HIS A 27 -10.69 -5.77 -5.19
C HIS A 27 -10.99 -4.25 -5.24
N PRO A 28 -11.63 -3.75 -6.33
CA PRO A 28 -11.98 -2.34 -6.45
C PRO A 28 -13.02 -1.86 -5.42
N GLU A 29 -13.72 -2.78 -4.76
CA GLU A 29 -14.68 -2.50 -3.69
C GLU A 29 -14.00 -2.12 -2.35
N TRP A 30 -12.70 -2.37 -2.21
CA TRP A 30 -12.00 -2.07 -0.97
C TRP A 30 -11.95 -0.55 -0.72
N PRO A 31 -12.21 -0.11 0.52
CA PRO A 31 -11.85 1.23 0.94
C PRO A 31 -10.35 1.46 0.74
N LEU A 32 -9.94 2.67 0.36
CA LEU A 32 -8.53 2.99 0.09
C LEU A 32 -7.59 2.59 1.24
N ARG A 33 -8.02 2.79 2.49
CA ARG A 33 -7.27 2.37 3.69
C ARG A 33 -6.98 0.87 3.73
N GLU A 34 -7.89 0.05 3.23
CA GLU A 34 -7.73 -1.41 3.22
C GLU A 34 -6.75 -1.84 2.13
N SER A 35 -6.82 -1.21 0.95
CA SER A 35 -5.80 -1.38 -0.08
C SER A 35 -4.40 -1.01 0.45
N VAL A 36 -4.26 0.12 1.17
CA VAL A 36 -2.98 0.53 1.76
C VAL A 36 -2.47 -0.50 2.78
N ARG A 37 -3.32 -0.98 3.69
CA ARG A 37 -2.97 -2.01 4.68
C ARG A 37 -2.54 -3.32 4.00
N HIS A 38 -3.27 -3.73 2.96
CA HIS A 38 -2.98 -4.95 2.21
C HIS A 38 -1.61 -4.85 1.53
N LEU A 39 -1.34 -3.76 0.81
CA LEU A 39 -0.05 -3.50 0.18
C LEU A 39 1.10 -3.61 1.19
N LYS A 40 0.94 -2.96 2.36
CA LYS A 40 1.96 -2.98 3.41
C LYS A 40 2.21 -4.40 3.91
N LYS A 41 1.14 -5.12 4.24
CA LYS A 41 1.21 -6.47 4.81
C LYS A 41 1.82 -7.46 3.83
N THR A 42 1.34 -7.47 2.58
CA THR A 42 1.80 -8.40 1.55
C THR A 42 3.27 -8.17 1.21
N MET A 43 3.71 -6.91 1.15
CA MET A 43 5.13 -6.57 0.90
C MET A 43 6.02 -6.61 2.15
N ARG A 44 5.47 -6.99 3.32
CA ARG A 44 6.18 -7.06 4.62
C ARG A 44 6.88 -5.75 5.01
N LEU A 45 6.25 -4.62 4.70
CA LEU A 45 6.77 -3.30 5.04
C LEU A 45 6.30 -2.86 6.43
N THR A 46 7.12 -2.09 7.12
CA THR A 46 6.70 -1.25 8.23
C THR A 46 6.03 0.02 7.72
N SER A 47 5.24 0.70 8.56
CA SER A 47 4.62 1.98 8.18
C SER A 47 5.68 3.06 7.87
N ALA A 48 6.87 2.97 8.48
CA ALA A 48 7.98 3.88 8.20
C ALA A 48 8.63 3.62 6.84
N GLU A 49 8.83 2.35 6.46
CA GLU A 49 9.36 1.99 5.14
C GLU A 49 8.40 2.37 4.02
N MET A 50 7.10 2.07 4.19
CA MET A 50 6.08 2.48 3.22
C MET A 50 6.01 4.00 3.09
N ALA A 51 6.06 4.74 4.21
CA ALA A 51 6.08 6.20 4.19
C ALA A 51 7.29 6.76 3.42
N LYS A 52 8.47 6.18 3.64
CA LYS A 52 9.69 6.54 2.92
C LYS A 52 9.57 6.29 1.41
N LEU A 53 9.04 5.14 1.02
CA LEU A 53 8.84 4.79 -0.40
C LEU A 53 7.80 5.70 -1.08
N ALA A 54 6.74 6.07 -0.36
CA ALA A 54 5.69 6.94 -0.85
C ALA A 54 6.02 8.45 -0.78
N GLY A 55 7.10 8.86 -0.10
CA GLY A 55 7.43 10.27 0.09
C GLY A 55 6.39 11.03 0.94
N VAL A 56 5.87 10.38 1.99
CA VAL A 56 4.93 10.96 2.97
C VAL A 56 5.44 10.72 4.39
N SER A 57 4.79 11.33 5.40
CA SER A 57 5.19 11.09 6.79
C SER A 57 4.71 9.74 7.31
N THR A 58 5.45 9.11 8.22
CA THR A 58 5.00 7.88 8.91
C THR A 58 3.67 8.08 9.62
N LYS A 59 3.46 9.25 10.23
CA LYS A 59 2.20 9.63 10.85
C LYS A 59 1.04 9.63 9.85
N THR A 60 1.25 10.12 8.64
CA THR A 60 0.24 10.10 7.57
C THR A 60 -0.18 8.67 7.24
N ILE A 61 0.76 7.75 7.08
CA ILE A 61 0.45 6.33 6.86
C ILE A 61 -0.34 5.77 8.06
N GLN A 62 0.13 5.99 9.29
CA GLN A 62 -0.54 5.47 10.49
C GLN A 62 -1.95 6.04 10.68
N ASP A 63 -2.16 7.33 10.41
CA ASP A 63 -3.49 7.96 10.48
C ASP A 63 -4.46 7.35 9.46
N ILE A 64 -3.98 7.06 8.24
CA ILE A 64 -4.76 6.34 7.21
C ILE A 64 -5.06 4.90 7.65
N GLU A 65 -4.03 4.19 8.10
CA GLU A 65 -4.17 2.80 8.55
C GLU A 65 -5.07 2.67 9.78
N GLN A 66 -5.18 3.70 10.63
CA GLN A 66 -6.03 3.68 11.82
C GLN A 66 -7.40 4.31 11.56
N GLY A 67 -7.68 4.76 10.33
CA GLY A 67 -8.95 5.38 9.96
C GLY A 67 -9.17 6.76 10.58
N ARG A 68 -8.10 7.42 11.07
CA ARG A 68 -8.15 8.81 11.56
C ARG A 68 -8.16 9.84 10.43
N SER A 69 -7.75 9.44 9.23
CA SER A 69 -7.79 10.26 8.02
C SER A 69 -7.99 9.35 6.81
N ASP A 70 -8.83 9.74 5.87
CA ASP A 70 -8.93 9.04 4.58
C ASP A 70 -7.82 9.45 3.59
N GLY A 71 -6.98 10.42 3.96
CA GLY A 71 -5.97 11.01 3.08
C GLY A 71 -6.56 11.85 1.94
N THR A 72 -5.77 12.75 1.39
CA THR A 72 -6.15 13.47 0.17
C THR A 72 -5.92 12.59 -1.07
N VAL A 73 -6.61 12.87 -2.18
CA VAL A 73 -6.33 12.22 -3.48
C VAL A 73 -4.84 12.32 -3.84
N GLN A 74 -4.20 13.47 -3.57
CA GLN A 74 -2.77 13.66 -3.79
C GLN A 74 -1.92 12.72 -2.92
N THR A 75 -2.28 12.56 -1.64
CA THR A 75 -1.59 11.66 -0.71
C THR A 75 -1.73 10.21 -1.16
N MET A 76 -2.95 9.81 -1.54
CA MET A 76 -3.21 8.46 -2.04
C MET A 76 -2.47 8.18 -3.35
N ASN A 77 -2.41 9.14 -4.27
CA ASN A 77 -1.60 9.00 -5.48
C ASN A 77 -0.10 8.86 -5.20
N ARG A 78 0.42 9.46 -4.11
CA ARG A 78 1.82 9.23 -3.69
C ARG A 78 2.01 7.80 -3.15
N ILE A 79 1.09 7.32 -2.32
CA ILE A 79 1.13 5.97 -1.73
C ILE A 79 0.97 4.89 -2.81
N PHE A 80 0.04 5.04 -3.74
CA PHE A 80 -0.14 4.10 -4.85
C PHE A 80 0.97 4.27 -5.91
N GLY A 81 1.50 5.49 -6.07
CA GLY A 81 2.52 5.82 -7.04
C GLY A 81 3.83 5.06 -6.87
N MET A 82 4.24 4.71 -5.65
CA MET A 82 5.44 3.84 -5.43
C MET A 82 5.32 2.46 -6.11
N LEU A 83 4.09 2.03 -6.41
CA LEU A 83 3.80 0.78 -7.12
C LEU A 83 3.45 0.97 -8.59
N GLY A 84 3.48 2.20 -9.10
CA GLY A 84 3.02 2.52 -10.47
C GLY A 84 1.51 2.60 -10.60
N LEU A 85 0.79 2.70 -9.47
CA LEU A 85 -0.66 2.83 -9.43
C LEU A 85 -1.09 4.29 -9.21
N LYS A 86 -2.31 4.61 -9.64
CA LYS A 86 -2.93 5.93 -9.41
C LYS A 86 -4.43 5.77 -9.22
N LEU A 87 -5.05 6.69 -8.48
CA LEU A 87 -6.50 6.81 -8.42
C LEU A 87 -7.06 7.26 -9.77
N GLY A 88 -8.24 6.76 -10.11
CA GLY A 88 -8.93 7.06 -11.36
C GLY A 88 -10.44 7.10 -11.19
N VAL A 89 -11.10 7.77 -12.12
CA VAL A 89 -12.57 7.76 -12.23
C VAL A 89 -12.97 6.50 -12.97
N VAL A 90 -13.74 5.63 -12.31
CA VAL A 90 -14.25 4.37 -12.88
C VAL A 90 -15.78 4.38 -12.89
N ARG A 91 -16.39 3.51 -13.71
CA ARG A 91 -17.84 3.30 -13.64
C ARG A 91 -18.18 2.71 -12.27
N ARG A 92 -19.23 3.25 -11.63
CA ARG A 92 -19.76 2.68 -10.39
C ARG A 92 -20.26 1.25 -10.69
N ALA A 93 -19.81 0.27 -9.92
CA ALA A 93 -20.36 -1.08 -9.99
C ALA A 93 -21.88 -1.01 -9.72
N PRO A 94 -22.71 -1.79 -10.43
CA PRO A 94 -24.11 -1.91 -10.07
C PRO A 94 -24.19 -2.38 -8.61
N GLN A 95 -24.97 -1.66 -7.81
CA GLN A 95 -25.24 -2.03 -6.41
C GLN A 95 -26.15 -3.25 -6.34
#